data_AF-A0A847ASG0-F1
#
_entry.id   AF-A0A847ASG0-F1
#
_cell.length_a   1.000
_cell.length_b   1.000
_cell.length_c   1.000
_cell.angle_alpha   90.00
_cell.angle_beta   90.00
_cell.angle_gamma   90.00
#
_symmetry.space_group_name_H-M   'P 1'
#
loop_
_entity.id
_entity.type
_entity.pdbx_description
1 polymer ?
#
loop_
_entity_poly.entity_id
_entity_poly.type
_entity_poly.pdbx_seq_one_letter_code
_entity_poly.pdbx_strand_id
1 'polypeptide(L)' 'MKRDLKKFGAIALIVVLCVSFAAPSLAAQQFTDIPTTWAKDAVEYAIENGILVGYNGKINPDE' A
#
# COMPACT_ATOMS: atom_id res chain seq x y z
N MET A 1 -4.03 39.91 -4.32
CA MET A 1 -5.31 39.20 -4.02
C MET A 1 -5.60 38.06 -4.98
N LYS A 2 -5.97 38.27 -6.26
CA LYS A 2 -6.34 37.17 -7.18
C LYS A 2 -5.18 36.21 -7.54
N ARG A 3 -3.95 36.73 -7.59
CA ARG A 3 -2.71 35.94 -7.80
C ARG A 3 -2.35 35.08 -6.60
N ASP A 4 -2.61 35.57 -5.40
CA ASP A 4 -2.29 34.87 -4.14
C ASP A 4 -3.31 33.76 -3.90
N LEU A 5 -4.60 34.01 -4.19
CA LEU A 5 -5.66 33.02 -4.13
C LEU A 5 -5.42 31.82 -5.07
N LYS A 6 -4.87 32.05 -6.27
CA LYS A 6 -4.45 30.97 -7.20
C LYS A 6 -3.27 30.14 -6.67
N LYS A 7 -2.32 30.76 -5.98
CA LYS A 7 -1.18 30.06 -5.37
C LYS A 7 -1.63 29.19 -4.20
N PHE A 8 -2.53 29.69 -3.35
CA PHE A 8 -3.13 28.90 -2.27
C PHE A 8 -3.92 27.70 -2.81
N GLY A 9 -4.70 27.90 -3.88
CA GLY A 9 -5.38 26.79 -4.56
C GLY A 9 -4.43 25.75 -5.15
N ALA A 10 -3.33 26.19 -5.78
CA ALA A 10 -2.32 25.29 -6.32
C ALA A 10 -1.57 24.50 -5.24
N ILE A 11 -1.23 25.14 -4.12
CA ILE A 11 -0.58 24.47 -2.98
C ILE A 11 -1.54 23.45 -2.35
N ALA A 12 -2.80 23.80 -2.15
CA ALA A 12 -3.82 22.87 -1.66
C ALA A 12 -3.98 21.65 -2.59
N LEU A 13 -3.97 21.86 -3.91
CA LEU A 13 -4.04 20.78 -4.89
C LEU A 13 -2.82 19.84 -4.82
N ILE A 14 -1.60 20.39 -4.69
CA ILE A 14 -0.37 19.61 -4.56
C ILE A 14 -0.39 18.79 -3.26
N VAL A 15 -0.80 19.39 -2.15
CA VAL A 15 -0.93 18.69 -0.86
C VAL A 15 -1.93 17.53 -0.96
N VAL A 16 -3.09 17.74 -1.60
CA VAL A 16 -4.09 16.68 -1.83
C VAL A 16 -3.50 15.55 -2.69
N LEU A 17 -2.73 15.87 -3.72
CA LEU A 17 -2.10 14.87 -4.60
C LEU A 17 -1.04 14.05 -3.84
N CYS A 18 -0.21 14.69 -3.02
CA CYS A 18 0.81 14.03 -2.20
C CYS A 18 0.19 13.11 -1.15
N VAL A 19 -0.91 13.53 -0.51
CA VAL A 19 -1.62 12.69 0.48
C VAL A 19 -2.27 11.48 -0.20
N SER A 20 -2.76 11.62 -1.44
CA SER A 20 -3.37 10.53 -2.20
C SER A 20 -2.36 9.43 -2.58
N PHE A 21 -1.08 9.80 -2.76
CA PHE A 21 0.01 8.85 -3.03
C PHE A 21 0.57 8.18 -1.76
N ALA A 22 0.32 8.78 -0.60
CA ALA A 22 0.79 8.31 0.70
C ALA A 22 -0.21 7.39 1.42
N ALA A 23 -1.33 7.05 0.80
CA ALA A 23 -2.26 6.07 1.36
C ALA A 23 -1.73 4.66 1.08
N PRO A 24 -1.19 3.93 2.08
CA PRO A 24 -1.02 2.50 1.92
C PRO A 24 -2.42 1.93 1.71
N SER A 25 -2.63 1.19 0.63
CA SER A 25 -3.84 0.40 0.46
C SER A 25 -3.80 -0.71 1.51
N LEU A 26 -4.28 -0.43 2.73
CA LEU A 26 -4.51 -1.40 3.79
C LEU A 26 -5.74 -2.27 3.46
N ALA A 27 -5.81 -2.79 2.24
CA ALA A 27 -6.60 -3.96 2.00
C ALA A 27 -5.82 -5.09 2.66
N ALA A 28 -6.31 -5.60 3.79
CA ALA A 28 -5.80 -6.84 4.37
C ALA A 28 -6.03 -7.95 3.33
N GLN A 29 -5.04 -8.16 2.46
CA GLN A 29 -5.17 -9.11 1.38
C GLN A 29 -5.08 -10.49 2.01
N GLN A 30 -6.23 -11.17 2.09
CA GLN A 30 -6.31 -12.53 2.61
C GLN A 30 -5.79 -13.48 1.53
N PHE A 31 -4.66 -14.12 1.79
CA PHE A 31 -4.07 -15.11 0.91
C PHE A 31 -4.50 -16.52 1.34
N THR A 32 -4.83 -17.35 0.36
CA THR A 32 -5.34 -18.72 0.61
C THR A 32 -4.24 -19.75 0.86
N ASP A 33 -2.98 -19.38 0.59
CA ASP A 33 -1.80 -20.23 0.54
C ASP A 33 -0.67 -19.71 1.45
N ILE A 34 -1.01 -19.02 2.54
CA ILE A 34 -0.02 -18.68 3.57
C ILE A 34 0.53 -20.00 4.15
N PRO A 35 1.87 -20.18 4.17
CA PRO A 35 2.47 -21.41 4.67
C PRO A 35 2.18 -21.58 6.15
N THR A 36 2.01 -22.84 6.57
CA THR A 36 1.86 -23.23 7.99
C THR A 36 3.17 -23.71 8.62
N THR A 37 4.27 -23.59 7.88
CA THR A 37 5.62 -24.04 8.25
C THR A 37 6.44 -22.91 8.87
N TRP A 38 7.76 -23.08 8.95
CA TRP A 38 8.71 -22.09 9.46
C TRP A 38 8.66 -20.73 8.76
N ALA A 39 8.13 -20.67 7.53
CA ALA A 39 8.06 -19.45 6.74
C ALA A 39 6.89 -18.53 7.09
N LYS A 40 5.90 -19.01 7.88
CA LYS A 40 4.66 -18.28 8.17
C LYS A 40 4.91 -16.84 8.63
N ASP A 41 5.66 -16.70 9.73
CA ASP A 41 5.87 -15.40 10.37
C ASP A 41 6.62 -14.42 9.45
N ALA A 42 7.57 -14.92 8.66
CA ALA A 42 8.31 -14.12 7.70
C ALA A 42 7.43 -13.63 6.53
N VAL A 43 6.55 -14.50 6.04
CA VAL A 43 5.58 -14.18 4.99
C VAL A 43 4.56 -13.15 5.48
N GLU A 44 3.99 -13.35 6.67
CA GLU A 44 3.04 -12.41 7.27
C GLU A 44 3.68 -11.03 7.48
N TYR A 45 4.93 -10.98 7.98
CA TYR A 45 5.69 -9.74 8.11
C TYR A 45 5.88 -9.04 6.77
N ALA A 46 6.25 -9.77 5.72
CA ALA A 46 6.47 -9.20 4.40
C ALA A 46 5.18 -8.64 3.78
N ILE A 47 4.03 -9.29 4.02
CA ILE A 47 2.71 -8.81 3.60
C ILE A 47 2.34 -7.53 4.35
N GLU A 48 2.48 -7.52 5.69
CA GLU A 48 2.10 -6.38 6.53
C GLU A 48 2.92 -5.12 6.22
N ASN A 49 4.18 -5.31 5.81
CA ASN A 49 5.07 -4.21 5.41
C ASN A 49 4.99 -3.88 3.91
N GLY A 50 4.10 -4.53 3.15
CA GLY A 50 3.93 -4.27 1.71
C GLY A 50 5.14 -4.67 0.85
N ILE A 51 6.02 -5.52 1.36
CA ILE A 51 7.20 -6.05 0.65
C ILE A 51 6.76 -7.16 -0.31
N LEU A 52 5.78 -7.97 0.11
CA LEU A 52 5.26 -9.09 -0.64
C LEU A 52 3.84 -8.80 -1.09
N VAL A 53 3.65 -8.79 -2.42
CA VAL A 53 2.35 -8.57 -3.06
C VAL A 53 1.98 -9.82 -3.84
N GLY A 54 0.92 -10.49 -3.42
CA GLY A 54 0.41 -11.66 -4.11
C GLY A 54 -0.49 -11.31 -5.30
N TYR A 55 -0.82 -12.34 -6.08
CA TYR A 55 -1.67 -12.24 -7.27
C TYR A 55 -2.85 -13.21 -7.14
N ASN A 56 -4.06 -12.75 -7.51
CA ASN A 56 -5.28 -13.57 -7.49
C ASN A 56 -5.55 -14.27 -6.14
N GLY A 57 -5.31 -13.56 -5.03
CA GLY A 57 -5.51 -14.11 -3.67
C GLY A 57 -4.48 -15.16 -3.25
N LYS A 58 -3.32 -15.21 -3.92
CA LYS A 58 -2.23 -16.15 -3.64
C LYS A 58 -0.86 -15.48 -3.59
N ILE A 59 0.06 -16.11 -2.86
CA ILE A 59 1.47 -15.69 -2.75
C ILE A 59 2.46 -16.68 -3.37
N ASN A 60 2.04 -17.91 -3.65
CA ASN A 60 2.82 -18.97 -4.29
C ASN A 60 4.24 -19.12 -3.68
N PRO A 61 4.38 -19.47 -2.39
CA PRO A 61 5.67 -19.48 -1.69
C PRO A 61 6.62 -20.60 -2.15
N ASP A 62 6.11 -21.59 -2.89
CA ASP A 62 6.84 -22.77 -3.35
C ASP A 62 7.22 -22.72 -4.85
N GLU A 63 6.87 -21.65 -5.57
CA GLU A 63 7.37 -21.40 -6.93
C GLU A 63 8.76 -20.74 -6.92
#